data_AF-A0AA39I429-F1
#
_entry.id   AF-A0AA39I429-F1
#
_cell.length_a   1.000
_cell.length_b   1.000
_cell.length_c   1.000
_cell.angle_alpha   90.00
_cell.angle_beta   90.00
_cell.angle_gamma   90.00
#
_symmetry.space_group_name_H-M   'P 1'
#
loop_
_entity.id
_entity.type
_entity.pdbx_description
1 polymer ?
#
loop_
_entity_poly.entity_id
_entity_poly.type
_entity_poly.pdbx_seq_one_letter_code
_entity_poly.pdbx_strand_id
1 'polypeptide(L)'
;MIFKPKPDPTADVREELNAIKKLCAKHELLCCAFAKWRDDIDQNEAQLEILNSSASSLRQRHRALSERLADKPADPALLLSIQKEIRSIERQVDTWIREIAAISDARTKLDIEFVQLRGKLQRSVTNIEIANIDFEKLERNHRDKWKSFLSSAEVHS
;
A
#
# COMPACT_ATOMS: atom_id res chain seq x y z
N MET A 1 -1.01 58.19 16.67
CA MET A 1 -1.27 57.13 15.67
C MET A 1 -0.20 56.08 15.81
N ILE A 2 -0.55 54.84 16.18
CA ILE A 2 0.40 53.74 16.28
C ILE A 2 0.60 53.19 14.87
N PHE A 3 1.73 53.50 14.23
CA PHE A 3 2.15 52.86 12.99
C PHE A 3 2.41 51.38 13.30
N LYS A 4 1.46 50.50 12.95
CA LYS A 4 1.77 49.07 12.85
C LYS A 4 2.78 48.92 11.71
N PRO A 5 3.95 48.28 11.94
CA PRO A 5 4.84 47.95 10.85
C PRO A 5 4.07 47.08 9.86
N LYS A 6 4.17 47.37 8.56
CA LYS A 6 3.69 46.44 7.52
C LYS A 6 4.39 45.09 7.76
N PRO A 7 3.67 43.97 7.75
CA PRO A 7 4.28 42.66 7.93
C PRO A 7 5.37 42.46 6.87
N ASP A 8 6.53 41.97 7.29
CA ASP A 8 7.68 41.75 6.42
C ASP A 8 7.31 40.71 5.35
N PRO A 9 7.21 41.09 4.07
CA PRO A 9 6.79 40.18 3.01
C PRO A 9 7.77 39.01 2.79
N THR A 10 8.98 39.07 3.36
CA THR A 10 9.94 37.97 3.31
C THR A 10 9.66 36.85 4.34
N ALA A 11 8.96 37.18 5.43
CA ALA A 11 8.51 36.19 6.42
C ALA A 11 7.40 35.31 5.85
N ASP A 12 6.47 35.93 5.11
CA ASP A 12 5.33 35.29 4.44
C ASP A 12 5.78 34.22 3.42
N VAL A 13 6.71 34.58 2.53
CA VAL A 13 7.28 33.65 1.53
C VAL A 13 8.03 32.46 2.16
N ARG A 14 8.73 32.70 3.28
CA ARG A 14 9.44 31.63 3.99
C ARG A 14 8.49 30.66 4.67
N GLU A 15 7.38 31.16 5.21
CA GLU A 15 6.33 30.34 5.80
C GLU A 15 5.63 29.48 4.76
N GLU A 16 5.25 30.06 3.61
CA GLU A 16 4.69 29.33 2.47
C GLU A 16 5.64 28.23 1.96
N LEU A 17 6.92 28.53 1.76
CA LEU A 17 7.92 27.55 1.33
C LEU A 17 8.08 26.40 2.34
N ASN A 18 8.05 26.70 3.64
CA ASN A 18 8.12 25.68 4.68
C ASN A 18 6.85 24.80 4.71
N ALA A 19 5.68 25.37 4.42
CA ALA A 19 4.44 24.62 4.31
C ALA A 19 4.47 23.65 3.11
N ILE A 20 4.96 24.10 1.95
CA ILE A 20 5.14 23.26 0.75
C ILE A 20 6.12 22.11 1.05
N LYS A 21 7.27 22.39 1.68
CA LYS A 21 8.23 21.34 2.07
C LYS A 21 7.60 20.27 2.97
N LYS A 22 6.81 20.69 3.97
CA LYS A 22 6.08 19.77 4.85
C LYS A 22 5.06 18.93 4.08
N LEU A 23 4.40 19.50 3.08
CA LEU A 23 3.45 18.79 2.22
C LEU A 23 4.15 17.72 1.38
N CYS A 24 5.27 18.06 0.73
CA CYS A 24 6.07 17.11 -0.05
C CYS A 24 6.58 15.95 0.81
N ALA A 25 7.09 16.23 2.02
CA ALA A 25 7.52 15.19 2.95
C ALA A 25 6.37 14.24 3.36
N LYS A 26 5.17 14.78 3.57
CA LYS A 26 3.97 13.95 3.85
C LYS A 26 3.58 13.08 2.65
N HIS A 27 3.69 13.61 1.44
CA HIS A 27 3.42 12.87 0.22
C HIS A 27 4.40 11.71 0.02
N GLU A 28 5.69 11.95 0.24
CA GLU A 28 6.73 10.93 0.17
C GLU A 28 6.46 9.78 1.17
N LEU A 29 6.09 10.11 2.41
CA LEU A 29 5.69 9.11 3.40
C LEU A 29 4.47 8.28 2.96
N LEU A 30 3.49 8.91 2.30
CA LEU A 30 2.33 8.19 1.76
C LEU A 30 2.71 7.26 0.61
N CYS A 31 3.62 7.69 -0.27
CA CYS A 31 4.16 6.85 -1.34
C CYS A 31 4.90 5.63 -0.78
N CYS A 32 5.74 5.83 0.24
CA CYS A 32 6.42 4.74 0.94
C CYS A 32 5.42 3.77 1.60
N ALA A 33 4.37 4.28 2.24
CA ALA A 33 3.33 3.45 2.83
C ALA A 33 2.56 2.63 1.78
N PHE A 34 2.29 3.23 0.61
CA PHE A 34 1.63 2.53 -0.50
C PHE A 34 2.53 1.47 -1.14
N ALA A 35 3.83 1.74 -1.26
CA ALA A 35 4.81 0.75 -1.71
C ALA A 35 4.88 -0.45 -0.77
N LYS A 36 4.92 -0.20 0.55
CA LYS A 36 4.87 -1.28 1.54
C LYS A 36 3.58 -2.11 1.45
N TRP A 37 2.43 -1.44 1.34
CA TRP A 37 1.15 -2.14 1.16
C TRP A 37 1.16 -3.04 -0.08
N ARG A 38 1.79 -2.58 -1.17
CA ARG A 38 1.97 -3.39 -2.39
C ARG A 38 2.84 -4.63 -2.13
N ASP A 39 3.94 -4.47 -1.42
CA ASP A 39 4.81 -5.60 -1.09
C ASP A 39 4.07 -6.62 -0.19
N ASP A 40 3.22 -6.15 0.73
CA ASP A 40 2.41 -7.00 1.61
C ASP A 40 1.33 -7.79 0.83
N ILE A 41 0.72 -7.21 -0.22
CA ILE A 41 -0.24 -7.94 -1.07
C ILE A 41 0.47 -8.97 -1.96
N ASP A 42 1.65 -8.65 -2.50
CA ASP A 42 2.45 -9.58 -3.30
C ASP A 42 2.84 -10.82 -2.46
N GLN A 43 3.20 -10.61 -1.18
CA GLN A 43 3.46 -11.71 -0.24
C GLN A 43 2.21 -12.57 -0.01
N ASN A 44 1.03 -11.96 0.13
CA ASN A 44 -0.22 -12.68 0.34
C ASN A 44 -0.59 -13.53 -0.89
N GLU A 45 -0.33 -13.01 -2.10
CA GLU A 45 -0.53 -13.73 -3.35
C GLU A 45 0.40 -14.95 -3.48
N ALA A 46 1.68 -14.80 -3.12
CA ALA A 46 2.62 -15.92 -3.06
C ALA A 46 2.17 -17.00 -2.05
N GLN A 47 1.61 -16.62 -0.90
CA GLN A 47 1.05 -17.56 0.07
C GLN A 47 -0.16 -18.34 -0.50
N LEU A 48 -1.02 -17.68 -1.28
CA LEU A 48 -2.14 -18.33 -1.96
C LEU A 48 -1.68 -19.33 -3.03
N GLU A 49 -0.61 -19.02 -3.77
CA GLU A 49 -0.03 -19.96 -4.74
C GLU A 49 0.49 -21.23 -4.06
N ILE A 50 1.19 -21.09 -2.94
CA ILE A 50 1.69 -22.23 -2.13
C ILE A 50 0.51 -23.08 -1.65
N LEU A 51 -0.55 -22.46 -1.15
CA LEU A 51 -1.76 -23.17 -0.73
C LEU A 51 -2.44 -23.90 -1.88
N ASN A 52 -2.52 -23.29 -3.06
CA ASN A 52 -3.14 -23.90 -4.23
C ASN A 52 -2.35 -25.12 -4.75
N SER A 53 -1.01 -25.02 -4.75
CA SER A 53 -0.11 -26.14 -5.04
C SER A 53 -0.32 -27.27 -4.04
N SER A 54 -0.37 -26.93 -2.76
CA SER A 54 -0.63 -27.87 -1.68
C SER A 54 -1.98 -28.57 -1.88
N ALA A 55 -3.05 -27.81 -2.14
CA ALA A 55 -4.39 -28.34 -2.41
C ALA A 55 -4.42 -29.34 -3.57
N SER A 56 -3.65 -29.08 -4.62
CA SER A 56 -3.54 -29.99 -5.77
C SER A 56 -2.89 -31.32 -5.37
N SER A 57 -1.83 -31.28 -4.57
CA SER A 57 -1.16 -32.48 -4.03
C SER A 57 -2.12 -33.31 -3.17
N LEU A 58 -2.91 -32.67 -2.30
CA LEU A 58 -3.86 -33.38 -1.46
C LEU A 58 -5.02 -34.00 -2.25
N ARG A 59 -5.53 -33.31 -3.28
CA ARG A 59 -6.52 -33.88 -4.20
C ARG A 59 -5.98 -35.12 -4.91
N GLN A 60 -4.71 -35.11 -5.31
CA GLN A 60 -4.07 -36.28 -5.92
C GLN A 60 -3.98 -37.45 -4.94
N ARG A 61 -3.54 -37.20 -3.70
CA ARG A 61 -3.48 -38.23 -2.64
C ARG A 61 -4.86 -38.80 -2.31
N HIS A 62 -5.87 -37.94 -2.18
CA HIS A 62 -7.25 -38.37 -1.95
C HIS A 62 -7.76 -39.25 -3.10
N ARG A 63 -7.45 -38.91 -4.36
CA ARG A 63 -7.78 -39.73 -5.53
C ARG A 63 -7.12 -41.12 -5.44
N ALA A 64 -5.83 -41.17 -5.17
CA ALA A 64 -5.09 -42.42 -5.02
C ALA A 64 -5.65 -43.31 -3.89
N LEU A 65 -6.08 -42.72 -2.76
CA LEU A 65 -6.74 -43.45 -1.69
C LEU A 65 -8.11 -43.98 -2.10
N SER A 66 -8.88 -43.16 -2.83
CA SER A 66 -10.20 -43.55 -3.32
C SER A 66 -10.10 -44.71 -4.31
N GLU A 67 -9.10 -44.69 -5.20
CA GLU A 67 -8.78 -45.81 -6.12
C GLU A 67 -8.39 -47.07 -5.34
N ARG A 68 -7.46 -46.97 -4.38
CA ARG A 68 -7.07 -48.11 -3.51
C ARG A 68 -8.23 -48.71 -2.72
N LEU A 69 -9.20 -47.90 -2.32
CA LEU A 69 -10.40 -48.35 -1.62
C LEU A 69 -11.43 -48.99 -2.58
N ALA A 70 -11.51 -48.52 -3.82
CA ALA A 70 -12.40 -49.08 -4.84
C ALA A 70 -12.07 -50.54 -5.17
N ASP A 71 -10.80 -50.92 -5.07
CA ASP A 71 -10.31 -52.30 -5.25
C ASP A 71 -10.75 -53.28 -4.12
N LYS A 72 -11.53 -52.81 -3.14
CA LYS A 72 -12.04 -53.60 -2.00
C LYS A 72 -10.94 -54.43 -1.32
N PRO A 73 -9.90 -53.76 -0.79
CA PRO A 73 -8.77 -54.46 -0.20
C PRO A 73 -9.23 -55.33 0.98
N ALA A 74 -8.98 -56.63 0.89
CA ALA A 74 -9.28 -57.61 1.93
C ALA A 74 -8.15 -57.73 2.98
N ASP A 75 -6.96 -57.21 2.67
CA ASP A 75 -5.80 -57.24 3.57
C ASP A 75 -5.96 -56.22 4.72
N PRO A 76 -6.02 -56.68 5.99
CA PRO A 76 -6.11 -55.81 7.16
C PRO A 76 -4.93 -54.83 7.30
N ALA A 77 -3.72 -55.20 6.85
CA ALA A 77 -2.55 -54.32 6.94
C ALA A 77 -2.67 -53.13 5.97
N LEU A 78 -3.14 -53.38 4.75
CA LEU A 78 -3.45 -52.34 3.77
C LEU A 78 -4.55 -51.39 4.26
N LEU A 79 -5.62 -51.91 4.88
CA LEU A 79 -6.69 -51.09 5.46
C LEU A 79 -6.19 -50.17 6.59
N LEU A 80 -5.33 -50.68 7.49
CA LEU A 80 -4.70 -49.86 8.53
C LEU A 80 -3.81 -48.75 7.96
N SER A 81 -3.07 -49.05 6.89
CA SER A 81 -2.26 -48.05 6.17
C SER A 81 -3.13 -46.94 5.59
N ILE A 82 -4.22 -47.29 4.91
CA ILE A 82 -5.17 -46.34 4.32
C ILE A 82 -5.80 -45.47 5.41
N GLN A 83 -6.23 -46.07 6.53
CA GLN A 83 -6.82 -45.32 7.66
C GLN A 83 -5.82 -44.36 8.30
N LYS A 84 -4.53 -44.73 8.39
CA LYS A 84 -3.47 -43.83 8.88
C LYS A 84 -3.28 -42.65 7.93
N GLU A 85 -3.36 -42.90 6.62
CA GLU A 85 -3.21 -41.87 5.61
C GLU A 85 -4.40 -40.90 5.59
N ILE A 86 -5.64 -41.40 5.68
CA ILE A 86 -6.84 -40.58 5.82
C ILE A 86 -6.72 -39.64 7.03
N ARG A 87 -6.35 -40.18 8.20
CA ARG A 87 -6.12 -39.36 9.41
C ARG A 87 -4.98 -38.34 9.26
N SER A 88 -4.00 -38.61 8.40
CA SER A 88 -2.94 -37.65 8.09
C SER A 88 -3.44 -36.54 7.15
N ILE A 89 -4.32 -36.87 6.21
CA ILE A 89 -4.96 -35.93 5.30
C ILE A 89 -5.92 -35.02 6.05
N GLU A 90 -6.78 -35.57 6.92
CA GLU A 90 -7.71 -34.79 7.75
C GLU A 90 -6.98 -33.71 8.56
N ARG A 91 -5.87 -34.07 9.23
CA ARG A 91 -5.05 -33.09 9.98
C ARG A 91 -4.44 -32.00 9.10
N GLN A 92 -4.05 -32.33 7.87
CA GLN A 92 -3.53 -31.33 6.91
C GLN A 92 -4.64 -30.38 6.47
N VAL A 93 -5.84 -30.90 6.19
CA VAL A 93 -7.03 -30.08 5.86
C VAL A 93 -7.35 -29.12 7.01
N ASP A 94 -7.38 -29.60 8.26
CA ASP A 94 -7.64 -28.75 9.44
C ASP A 94 -6.59 -27.64 9.61
N THR A 95 -5.36 -27.91 9.20
CA THR A 95 -4.28 -26.90 9.23
C THR A 95 -4.51 -25.86 8.14
N TRP A 96 -4.84 -26.28 6.92
CA TRP A 96 -5.11 -25.35 5.83
C TRP A 96 -6.36 -24.52 6.03
N ILE A 97 -7.42 -25.07 6.65
CA ILE A 97 -8.62 -24.27 6.98
C ILE A 97 -8.21 -23.07 7.85
N ARG A 98 -7.32 -23.28 8.82
CA ARG A 98 -6.78 -22.21 9.67
C ARG A 98 -5.89 -21.24 8.91
N GLU A 99 -5.02 -21.74 8.04
CA GLU A 99 -4.12 -20.89 7.23
C GLU A 99 -4.90 -20.04 6.22
N ILE A 100 -5.91 -20.60 5.55
CA ILE A 100 -6.80 -19.88 4.63
C ILE A 100 -7.57 -18.79 5.38
N ALA A 101 -8.11 -19.10 6.56
CA ALA A 101 -8.79 -18.09 7.38
C ALA A 101 -7.85 -16.93 7.74
N ALA A 102 -6.63 -17.23 8.19
CA ALA A 102 -5.64 -16.21 8.54
C ALA A 102 -5.24 -15.35 7.33
N ILE A 103 -5.04 -15.95 6.15
CA ILE A 103 -4.74 -15.24 4.91
C ILE A 103 -5.92 -14.36 4.48
N SER A 104 -7.15 -14.87 4.59
CA SER A 104 -8.37 -14.11 4.28
C SER A 104 -8.53 -12.89 5.19
N ASP A 105 -8.27 -13.03 6.49
CA ASP A 105 -8.31 -11.92 7.45
C ASP A 105 -7.23 -10.87 7.12
N ALA A 106 -6.00 -11.33 6.82
CA ALA A 106 -4.91 -10.46 6.41
C ALA A 106 -5.24 -9.68 5.12
N ARG A 107 -5.81 -10.36 4.12
CA ARG A 107 -6.24 -9.74 2.87
C ARG A 107 -7.33 -8.69 3.08
N THR A 108 -8.32 -8.99 3.90
CA THR A 108 -9.39 -8.03 4.26
C THR A 108 -8.80 -6.78 4.90
N LYS A 109 -7.81 -6.93 5.78
CA LYS A 109 -7.12 -5.80 6.40
C LYS A 109 -6.36 -4.96 5.35
N LEU A 110 -5.63 -5.62 4.44
CA LEU A 110 -4.95 -4.94 3.33
C LEU A 110 -5.93 -4.18 2.44
N ASP A 111 -7.10 -4.73 2.13
CA ASP A 111 -8.12 -4.05 1.32
C ASP A 111 -8.64 -2.77 2.01
N ILE A 112 -8.84 -2.81 3.34
CA ILE A 112 -9.20 -1.62 4.12
C ILE A 112 -8.08 -0.58 4.07
N GLU A 113 -6.83 -1.00 4.29
CA GLU A 113 -5.67 -0.13 4.23
C GLU A 113 -5.51 0.52 2.85
N PHE A 114 -5.73 -0.23 1.77
CA PHE A 114 -5.71 0.27 0.39
C PHE A 114 -6.69 1.42 0.20
N VAL A 115 -7.95 1.24 0.60
CA VAL A 115 -8.99 2.26 0.45
C VAL A 115 -8.58 3.55 1.19
N GLN A 116 -8.04 3.41 2.40
CA GLN A 116 -7.59 4.55 3.19
C GLN A 116 -6.37 5.25 2.60
N LEU A 117 -5.34 4.48 2.20
CA LEU A 117 -4.10 5.00 1.61
C LEU A 117 -4.39 5.69 0.28
N ARG A 118 -5.20 5.07 -0.59
CA ARG A 118 -5.61 5.64 -1.88
C ARG A 118 -6.29 7.00 -1.68
N GLY A 119 -7.24 7.09 -0.73
CA GLY A 119 -7.91 8.37 -0.44
C GLY A 119 -6.97 9.44 0.10
N LYS A 120 -6.00 9.07 0.95
CA LYS A 120 -4.97 10.00 1.45
C LYS A 120 -4.03 10.46 0.33
N LEU A 121 -3.60 9.54 -0.52
CA LEU A 121 -2.70 9.82 -1.63
C LEU A 121 -3.36 10.73 -2.66
N GLN A 122 -4.60 10.46 -3.06
CA GLN A 122 -5.37 11.32 -3.96
C GLN A 122 -5.44 12.77 -3.44
N ARG A 123 -5.83 12.97 -2.16
CA ARG A 123 -5.84 14.30 -1.56
C ARG A 123 -4.46 14.95 -1.52
N SER A 124 -3.42 14.16 -1.23
CA SER A 124 -2.05 14.67 -1.19
C SER A 124 -1.57 15.12 -2.57
N VAL A 125 -1.91 14.40 -3.64
CA VAL A 125 -1.57 14.77 -5.02
C VAL A 125 -2.25 16.09 -5.39
N THR A 126 -3.56 16.22 -5.15
CA THR A 126 -4.29 17.47 -5.39
C THR A 126 -3.68 18.63 -4.60
N ASN A 127 -3.30 18.43 -3.34
CA ASN A 127 -2.65 19.47 -2.55
C ASN A 127 -1.30 19.89 -3.15
N ILE A 128 -0.51 18.94 -3.68
CA ILE A 128 0.76 19.24 -4.35
C ILE A 128 0.51 20.04 -5.63
N GLU A 129 -0.50 19.68 -6.42
CA GLU A 129 -0.88 20.41 -7.63
C GLU A 129 -1.27 21.86 -7.32
N ILE A 130 -2.07 22.09 -6.27
CA ILE A 130 -2.43 23.43 -5.81
C ILE A 130 -1.18 24.19 -5.35
N ALA A 131 -0.34 23.57 -4.54
CA ALA A 131 0.90 24.18 -4.06
C ALA A 131 1.85 24.57 -5.21
N ASN A 132 1.90 23.77 -6.29
CA ASN A 132 2.68 24.10 -7.48
C ASN A 132 2.11 25.33 -8.21
N ILE A 133 0.79 25.45 -8.35
CA ILE A 133 0.14 26.62 -8.94
C ILE A 133 0.43 27.88 -8.13
N ASP A 134 0.35 27.79 -6.80
CA ASP A 134 0.67 28.88 -5.89
C ASP A 134 2.15 29.29 -6.02
N PHE A 135 3.05 28.31 -6.12
CA PHE A 135 4.47 28.55 -6.35
C PHE A 135 4.75 29.26 -7.69
N GLU A 136 4.14 28.82 -8.79
CA GLU A 136 4.26 29.49 -10.09
C GLU A 136 3.75 30.94 -10.06
N LYS A 137 2.66 31.19 -9.32
CA LYS A 137 2.11 32.52 -9.11
C LYS A 137 3.06 33.39 -8.30
N LEU A 138 3.62 32.84 -7.22
CA LEU A 138 4.60 33.52 -6.37
C LEU A 138 5.84 33.90 -7.17
N GLU A 139 6.37 32.98 -7.98
CA GLU A 139 7.51 33.24 -8.85
C GLU A 139 7.23 34.35 -9.86
N ARG A 140 6.07 34.34 -10.51
CA ARG A 140 5.66 35.41 -11.44
C ARG A 140 5.62 36.76 -10.74
N ASN A 141 4.95 36.84 -9.59
CA ASN A 141 4.88 38.07 -8.79
C ASN A 141 6.26 38.57 -8.38
N HIS A 142 7.16 37.67 -7.98
CA HIS A 142 8.53 38.03 -7.62
C HIS A 142 9.31 38.57 -8.82
N ARG A 143 9.23 37.90 -9.99
CA ARG A 143 9.83 38.38 -11.24
C ARG A 143 9.32 39.76 -11.63
N ASP A 144 8.02 40.01 -11.53
CA ASP A 144 7.41 41.28 -11.90
C ASP A 144 7.84 42.42 -10.95
N LYS A 145 7.91 42.15 -9.64
CA LYS A 145 8.46 43.10 -8.65
C LYS A 145 9.92 43.44 -8.95
N TRP A 146 10.74 42.45 -9.27
CA TRP A 146 12.14 42.66 -9.62
C TRP A 146 12.31 43.49 -10.89
N LYS A 147 11.53 43.20 -11.94
CA LYS A 147 11.51 44.02 -13.15
C LYS A 147 11.15 45.47 -12.85
N SER A 148 10.08 45.69 -12.08
CA SER A 148 9.68 47.04 -11.67
C SER A 148 10.76 47.76 -10.86
N PHE A 149 11.43 47.06 -9.94
CA PHE A 149 12.51 47.61 -9.13
C PHE A 149 13.69 48.06 -10.02
N LEU A 150 14.16 47.18 -10.91
CA LEU A 150 15.27 47.48 -11.82
C LEU A 150 14.93 48.65 -12.75
N SER A 151 13.73 48.67 -13.34
CA SER A 151 13.30 49.78 -14.19
C SER A 151 13.14 51.11 -13.42
N SER A 152 12.75 51.07 -12.14
CA SER A 152 12.68 52.28 -11.31
C SER A 152 14.06 52.81 -10.90
N ALA A 153 15.07 51.93 -10.78
CA ALA A 153 16.45 52.32 -10.47
C ALA A 153 17.16 52.98 -11.67
N GLU A 154 16.83 52.56 -12.89
CA GLU A 154 17.36 53.16 -14.13
C GLU A 154 16.82 54.57 -14.41
N VAL A 155 15.62 54.91 -13.92
CA VAL A 155 15.00 56.24 -14.10
C VAL A 155 15.51 57.27 -13.07
N HIS A 156 16.30 56.85 -12.07
CA HIS A 156 16.83 57.71 -11.01
C HIS A 156 18.37 57.79 -11.01
N SER A 157 19.01 57.28 -12.06
CA SER A 157 20.44 57.49 -12.36
C SER A 157 20.62 58.43 -13.55
#